data_AF-A0A2D4S3F1-F1
#
_entry.id   AF-A0A2D4S3F1-F1
#
_cell.length_a   1.000
_cell.length_b   1.000
_cell.length_c   1.000
_cell.angle_alpha   90.00
_cell.angle_beta   90.00
_cell.angle_gamma   90.00
#
_symmetry.space_group_name_H-M   'P 1'
#
loop_
_entity.id
_entity.type
_entity.pdbx_description
1 polymer ?
#
loop_
_entity_poly.entity_id
_entity_poly.type
_entity_poly.pdbx_seq_one_letter_code
_entity_poly.pdbx_strand_id
1 'polypeptide(L)'
;MWLSVEKWIARYHAYQARSHYKRQRYALCLHYLKSLSNWDPAFVNNPMYAGYRAICHYQLKHWDNITEEVESALFSLRRYTDDDKEALILWQDLKSHLADLRYVQPNNLGLKKASSL
;
A
#
# COMPACT_ATOMS: atom_id res chain seq x y z
N MET A 1 -21.30 23.87 2.74
CA MET A 1 -22.00 22.58 2.49
C MET A 1 -21.22 21.63 1.58
N TRP A 2 -20.50 22.09 0.55
CA TRP A 2 -19.75 21.20 -0.35
C TRP A 2 -18.57 20.48 0.34
N LEU A 3 -17.77 21.22 1.11
CA LEU A 3 -16.65 20.68 1.91
C LEU A 3 -17.07 19.63 2.94
N SER A 4 -18.32 19.67 3.42
CA SER A 4 -18.82 18.61 4.30
C SER A 4 -19.11 17.34 3.51
N VAL A 5 -19.73 17.44 2.33
CA VAL A 5 -20.06 16.27 1.50
C VAL A 5 -18.81 15.55 1.03
N GLU A 6 -17.78 16.27 0.58
CA GLU A 6 -16.50 15.68 0.18
C GLU A 6 -15.83 14.91 1.33
N LYS A 7 -15.83 15.49 2.54
CA LYS A 7 -15.30 14.80 3.74
C LYS A 7 -16.09 13.55 4.09
N TRP A 8 -17.40 13.54 3.89
CA TRP A 8 -18.23 12.34 4.09
C TRP A 8 -17.91 11.25 3.07
N ILE A 9 -17.75 11.60 1.79
CA ILE A 9 -17.36 10.68 0.72
C ILE A 9 -15.96 10.11 0.99
N ALA A 10 -15.01 10.96 1.38
CA ALA A 10 -13.66 10.55 1.72
C ALA A 10 -13.64 9.55 2.89
N ARG A 11 -14.38 9.85 3.98
CA ARG A 11 -14.54 8.94 5.13
C ARG A 11 -15.16 7.61 4.74
N TYR A 12 -16.16 7.62 3.86
CA TYR A 12 -16.78 6.39 3.35
C TYR A 12 -15.75 5.52 2.61
N HIS A 13 -15.01 6.10 1.67
CA HIS A 13 -13.98 5.35 0.93
C HIS A 13 -12.85 4.87 1.84
N ALA A 14 -12.46 5.67 2.84
CA ALA A 14 -11.43 5.31 3.81
C ALA A 14 -11.84 4.09 4.64
N TYR A 15 -13.07 4.11 5.13
CA TYR A 15 -13.67 2.99 5.84
C TYR A 15 -13.74 1.73 4.96
N GLN A 16 -14.20 1.86 3.71
CA GLN A 16 -14.28 0.73 2.78
C GLN A 16 -12.89 0.15 2.47
N ALA A 17 -11.89 1.00 2.21
CA ALA A 17 -10.53 0.55 1.96
C ALA A 17 -9.99 -0.28 3.13
N ARG A 18 -10.14 0.21 4.37
CA ARG A 18 -9.73 -0.53 5.58
C ARG A 18 -10.51 -1.82 5.77
N SER A 19 -11.83 -1.80 5.58
CA SER A 19 -12.69 -2.99 5.70
C SER A 19 -12.31 -4.07 4.70
N HIS A 20 -12.07 -3.69 3.45
CA HIS A 20 -11.64 -4.61 2.39
C HIS A 20 -10.22 -5.12 2.59
N TYR A 21 -9.30 -4.29 3.11
CA TYR A 21 -7.96 -4.72 3.52
C TYR A 21 -8.05 -5.85 4.57
N LYS A 22 -8.80 -5.63 5.66
CA LYS A 22 -8.98 -6.62 6.73
C LYS A 22 -9.61 -7.93 6.24
N ARG A 23 -10.45 -7.86 5.20
CA ARG A 23 -11.08 -9.01 4.55
C ARG A 23 -10.23 -9.61 3.43
N GLN A 24 -8.98 -9.15 3.25
CA GLN A 24 -8.05 -9.59 2.22
C GLN A 24 -8.60 -9.45 0.78
N ARG A 25 -9.53 -8.52 0.56
CA ARG A 25 -10.08 -8.20 -0.76
C ARG A 25 -9.25 -7.09 -1.41
N TYR A 26 -8.00 -7.40 -1.74
CA TYR A 26 -6.99 -6.43 -2.16
C TYR A 26 -7.38 -5.60 -3.39
N ALA A 27 -8.03 -6.20 -4.40
CA ALA A 27 -8.52 -5.47 -5.57
C ALA A 27 -9.56 -4.39 -5.22
N LEU A 28 -10.49 -4.72 -4.32
CA LEU A 28 -11.51 -3.76 -3.84
C LEU A 28 -10.89 -2.71 -2.93
N CYS A 29 -9.95 -3.10 -2.07
CA CYS A 29 -9.18 -2.16 -1.26
C CYS A 29 -8.49 -1.14 -2.16
N LEU A 30 -7.73 -1.59 -3.17
CA LEU A 30 -7.04 -0.71 -4.10
C LEU A 30 -7.99 0.20 -4.89
N HIS A 31 -9.14 -0.32 -5.32
CA HIS A 31 -10.19 0.48 -5.96
C HIS A 31 -10.65 1.65 -5.07
N TYR A 32 -10.90 1.38 -3.79
CA TYR A 32 -11.31 2.41 -2.83
C TYR A 32 -10.18 3.37 -2.48
N LEU A 33 -8.92 2.91 -2.38
CA LEU A 33 -7.75 3.76 -2.18
C LEU A 33 -7.57 4.76 -3.34
N LYS A 34 -7.70 4.28 -4.59
CA LYS A 34 -7.62 5.13 -5.79
C LYS A 34 -8.78 6.11 -5.89
N SER A 35 -9.98 5.69 -5.51
CA SER A 35 -11.12 6.60 -5.45
C SER A 35 -10.88 7.69 -4.41
N LEU A 36 -10.37 7.33 -3.24
CA LEU A 36 -10.09 8.25 -2.15
C LEU A 36 -9.02 9.28 -2.48
N SER A 37 -7.96 8.92 -3.20
CA SER A 37 -6.94 9.89 -3.63
C SER A 37 -7.50 11.01 -4.53
N ASN A 38 -8.62 10.76 -5.22
CA ASN A 38 -9.29 11.77 -6.04
C ASN A 38 -10.13 12.75 -5.19
N TRP A 39 -10.60 12.31 -4.02
CA TRP A 39 -11.48 13.10 -3.15
C TRP A 39 -10.71 13.85 -2.05
N ASP A 40 -9.60 13.29 -1.56
CA ASP A 40 -8.79 13.88 -0.50
C ASP A 40 -7.29 13.62 -0.76
N PRO A 41 -6.54 14.60 -1.31
CA PRO A 41 -5.11 14.46 -1.56
C PRO A 41 -4.28 14.26 -0.28
N ALA A 42 -4.76 14.72 0.88
CA ALA A 42 -4.04 14.54 2.15
C ALA A 42 -3.92 13.06 2.54
N PHE A 43 -4.79 12.22 1.98
CA PHE A 43 -4.76 10.78 2.13
C PHE A 43 -3.47 10.12 1.61
N VAL A 44 -2.89 10.65 0.52
CA VAL A 44 -1.64 10.13 -0.04
C VAL A 44 -0.51 10.17 0.99
N ASN A 45 -0.60 11.12 1.92
CA ASN A 45 0.40 11.32 2.98
C ASN A 45 0.11 10.51 4.24
N ASN A 46 -1.02 9.81 4.33
CA ASN A 46 -1.35 9.04 5.52
C ASN A 46 -0.64 7.66 5.47
N PRO A 47 0.23 7.35 6.46
CA PRO A 47 1.08 6.16 6.44
C PRO A 47 0.32 4.84 6.38
N MET A 48 -0.84 4.74 7.02
CA MET A 48 -1.65 3.51 7.02
C MET A 48 -2.09 3.12 5.62
N TYR A 49 -2.50 4.12 4.84
CA TYR A 49 -3.02 3.87 3.50
C TYR A 49 -1.91 3.70 2.47
N ALA A 50 -0.75 4.33 2.68
CA ALA A 50 0.46 3.98 1.95
C ALA A 50 0.82 2.50 2.16
N GLY A 51 0.73 2.01 3.41
CA GLY A 51 0.95 0.60 3.72
C GLY A 51 -0.10 -0.33 3.10
N TYR A 52 -1.40 0.01 3.17
CA TYR A 52 -2.44 -0.78 2.49
C TYR A 52 -2.21 -0.85 0.99
N ARG A 53 -1.82 0.27 0.36
CA ARG A 53 -1.53 0.33 -1.08
C ARG A 53 -0.37 -0.58 -1.44
N ALA A 54 0.74 -0.51 -0.70
CA ALA A 54 1.91 -1.36 -0.88
C ALA A 54 1.57 -2.86 -0.77
N ILE A 55 0.81 -3.26 0.28
CA ILE A 55 0.33 -4.64 0.40
C ILE A 55 -0.57 -5.02 -0.77
N CYS A 56 -1.50 -4.16 -1.17
CA CYS A 56 -2.40 -4.45 -2.28
C CYS A 56 -1.62 -4.66 -3.58
N HIS A 57 -0.64 -3.82 -3.91
CA HIS A 57 0.18 -3.97 -5.10
C HIS A 57 1.03 -5.24 -5.04
N TYR A 58 1.62 -5.57 -3.89
CA TYR A 58 2.35 -6.81 -3.70
C TYR A 58 1.45 -8.04 -3.94
N GLN A 59 0.28 -8.10 -3.29
CA GLN A 59 -0.66 -9.22 -3.37
C GLN A 59 -1.27 -9.37 -4.78
N LEU A 60 -1.50 -8.25 -5.46
CA LEU A 60 -2.02 -8.23 -6.84
C LEU A 60 -0.91 -8.39 -7.90
N LYS A 61 0.35 -8.60 -7.49
CA LYS A 61 1.48 -8.81 -8.38
C LYS A 61 1.73 -7.62 -9.33
N HIS A 62 1.45 -6.41 -8.87
CA HIS A 62 1.83 -5.17 -9.55
C HIS A 62 3.29 -4.88 -9.21
N TRP A 63 4.21 -5.39 -10.05
CA TRP A 63 5.65 -5.39 -9.75
C TRP A 63 6.36 -4.07 -10.03
N ASP A 64 5.71 -3.13 -10.70
CA ASP A 64 6.30 -1.85 -11.05
C ASP A 64 6.59 -1.04 -9.79
N ASN A 65 7.87 -0.75 -9.53
CA ASN A 65 8.36 0.03 -8.39
C ASN A 65 7.92 -0.47 -7.00
N ILE A 66 7.50 -1.73 -6.88
CA ILE A 66 6.94 -2.27 -5.62
C ILE A 66 7.93 -2.21 -4.46
N THR A 67 9.22 -2.41 -4.72
CA THR A 67 10.27 -2.36 -3.67
C THR A 67 10.37 -0.96 -3.07
N GLU A 68 10.42 0.07 -3.91
CA GLU A 68 10.46 1.47 -3.47
C GLU A 68 9.18 1.85 -2.72
N GLU A 69 8.03 1.39 -3.21
CA GLU A 69 6.74 1.62 -2.55
C GLU A 69 6.67 0.98 -1.16
N VAL A 70 7.12 -0.26 -1.01
CA VAL A 70 7.18 -0.98 0.28
C VAL A 70 8.17 -0.30 1.23
N GLU A 71 9.35 0.11 0.75
CA GLU A 71 10.34 0.84 1.56
C GLU A 71 9.80 2.18 2.06
N SER A 72 9.14 2.94 1.18
CA SER A 72 8.50 4.22 1.52
C SER A 72 7.38 4.06 2.56
N ALA A 73 6.54 3.02 2.40
CA ALA A 73 5.49 2.69 3.35
C ALA A 73 6.07 2.30 4.72
N LEU A 74 7.11 1.46 4.75
CA LEU A 74 7.81 1.06 5.98
C LEU A 74 8.42 2.25 6.72
N PHE A 75 9.05 3.17 6.00
CA PHE A 75 9.62 4.38 6.57
C PHE A 75 8.56 5.25 7.23
N SER A 76 7.43 5.44 6.54
CA SER A 76 6.31 6.26 7.03
C SER A 76 5.61 5.63 8.24
N LEU A 77 5.37 4.31 8.20
CA LEU A 77 4.67 3.58 9.27
C LEU A 77 5.46 3.46 10.56
N ARG A 78 6.80 3.46 10.48
CA ARG A 78 7.69 3.29 11.65
C ARG A 78 7.38 4.25 12.81
N ARG A 79 6.87 5.45 12.53
CA ARG A 79 6.54 6.45 13.56
C ARG A 79 5.28 6.14 14.36
N TYR A 80 4.49 5.16 13.93
CA TYR A 80 3.18 4.84 14.49
C TYR A 80 3.14 3.44 15.12
N THR A 81 4.22 2.67 15.04
CA THR A 81 4.25 1.28 15.51
C THR A 81 4.13 1.14 17.02
N ASP A 82 4.49 2.18 17.78
CA ASP A 82 4.47 2.16 19.24
C ASP A 82 3.06 2.46 19.78
N ASP A 83 2.27 3.26 19.05
CA ASP A 83 0.96 3.75 19.48
C ASP A 83 -0.22 3.04 18.78
N ASP A 84 -0.01 2.47 17.59
CA ASP A 84 -1.05 1.83 16.79
C ASP A 84 -0.70 0.37 16.46
N LYS A 85 -1.44 -0.56 17.08
CA LYS A 85 -1.28 -2.00 16.86
C LYS A 85 -1.53 -2.41 15.41
N GLU A 86 -2.44 -1.76 14.69
CA GLU A 86 -2.69 -2.05 13.28
C GLU A 86 -1.51 -1.59 12.43
N ALA A 87 -0.92 -0.43 12.75
CA ALA A 87 0.29 0.06 12.10
C ALA A 87 1.47 -0.89 12.33
N LEU A 88 1.63 -1.40 13.55
CA LEU A 88 2.67 -2.39 13.89
C LEU A 88 2.53 -3.67 13.07
N ILE A 89 1.33 -4.25 13.00
CA ILE A 89 1.07 -5.48 12.23
C ILE A 89 1.37 -5.24 10.75
N LEU A 90 0.83 -4.16 10.19
CA LEU A 90 1.05 -3.78 8.79
C LEU A 90 2.55 -3.57 8.48
N TRP A 91 3.28 -2.95 9.40
CA TRP A 91 4.72 -2.75 9.28
C TRP A 91 5.50 -4.07 9.29
N GLN A 92 5.12 -5.02 10.15
CA GLN A 92 5.72 -6.35 10.20
C GLN A 92 5.47 -7.14 8.92
N ASP A 93 4.23 -7.11 8.40
CA ASP A 93 3.85 -7.77 7.15
C ASP A 93 4.68 -7.24 5.97
N LEU A 94 4.76 -5.90 5.83
CA LEU A 94 5.56 -5.25 4.79
C LEU A 94 7.06 -5.59 4.90
N LYS A 95 7.59 -5.69 6.12
CA LYS A 95 9.00 -6.05 6.34
C LYS A 95 9.29 -7.47 5.89
N SER A 96 8.37 -8.41 6.13
CA SER A 96 8.47 -9.77 5.62
C SER A 96 8.49 -9.79 4.09
N HIS A 97 7.56 -9.09 3.45
CA HIS A 97 7.47 -9.04 1.99
C HIS A 97 8.68 -8.33 1.33
N LEU A 98 9.26 -7.31 1.98
CA LEU A 98 10.48 -6.68 1.48
C LEU A 98 11.66 -7.66 1.44
N ALA A 99 11.78 -8.55 2.42
CA ALA A 99 12.81 -9.59 2.41
C ALA A 99 12.65 -10.51 1.20
N ASP A 100 11.41 -10.92 0.90
CA ASP A 100 11.10 -11.73 -0.28
C ASP A 100 11.42 -10.99 -1.59
N LEU A 101 11.02 -9.73 -1.71
CA LEU A 101 11.31 -8.90 -2.89
C LEU A 101 12.81 -8.75 -3.13
N ARG A 102 13.59 -8.51 -2.07
CA ARG A 102 15.05 -8.38 -2.15
C ARG A 102 15.74 -9.70 -2.46
N TYR A 103 15.15 -10.84 -2.10
CA TYR A 103 15.66 -12.14 -2.50
C TYR A 103 15.42 -12.43 -3.99
N VAL A 104 14.28 -11.98 -4.54
CA VAL A 104 13.91 -12.20 -5.94
C VAL A 104 14.56 -11.19 -6.90
N GLN A 105 14.77 -9.94 -6.50
CA GLN A 105 15.38 -8.89 -7.32
C GLN A 105 16.77 -9.22 -7.92
N PRO A 106 17.74 -9.82 -7.20
CA PRO A 106 19.03 -10.16 -7.79
C PRO A 106 18.92 -11.18 -8.93
N ASN A 107 17.87 -12.01 -8.96
CA ASN A 107 17.63 -12.95 -10.07
C ASN A 107 16.93 -12.31 -11.29
N ASN A 108 16.20 -11.20 -11.11
CA ASN A 108 15.47 -10.53 -12.19
C ASN A 108 16.32 -9.54 -13.00
N LEU A 109 17.47 -9.09 -12.47
CA LEU A 109 18.44 -8.28 -13.23
C LEU A 109 19.21 -9.12 -14.28
N GLY A 110 19.29 -10.44 -14.11
CA GLY A 110 19.93 -11.36 -15.06
C GLY A 110 19.01 -11.85 -16.20
N LEU A 111 17.69 -11.89 -15.99
CA LEU A 111 16.75 -12.49 -16.94
C LEU A 111 16.30 -11.56 -18.08
N LYS A 112 16.52 -10.24 -17.99
CA LYS A 112 16.20 -9.30 -19.08
C LYS A 112 17.32 -9.14 -20.13
N LYS A 113 18.43 -9.89 -20.03
CA LYS A 113 19.60 -9.75 -20.93
C LYS A 113 19.96 -11.00 -21.74
N ALA A 114 19.04 -11.95 -21.88
CA ALA A 114 19.24 -13.18 -22.66
C ALA A 114 18.15 -13.38 -23.73
N SER A 115 17.74 -12.30 -24.40
CA SER A 115 16.82 -12.35 -25.54
C SER A 115 17.28 -11.38 -26.64
N SER A 116 18.54 -11.55 -27.05
CA SER A 116 19.03 -11.03 -28.32
C SER A 116 20.23 -11.89 -28.74
N LEU A 117 19.90 -13.08 -29.24
CA LEU A 117 20.73 -13.84 -30.17
C LEU A 117 19.96 -13.91 -31.48
#